data_AF-A0A661LGQ8-F1
#
_entry.id   AF-A0A661LGQ8-F1
#
_cell.length_a   1.000
_cell.length_b   1.000
_cell.length_c   1.000
_cell.angle_alpha   90.00
_cell.angle_beta   90.00
_cell.angle_gamma   90.00
#
_symmetry.space_group_name_H-M   'P 1'
#
loop_
_entity.id
_entity.type
_entity.pdbx_description
1 polymer ?
#
loop_
_entity_poly.entity_id
_entity_poly.type
_entity_poly.pdbx_seq_one_letter_code
_entity_poly.pdbx_strand_id
1 'polypeptide(L)' 'MALTGIQIFKMLPKTNCQECGHPTCLAFAMALASGKAELVSCPYVSDEAKEQLAEASAPPVRPMHIG' A
#
# COMPACT_ATOMS: atom_id res chain seq x y z
N MET A 1 0.97 -13.79 -4.21
CA MET A 1 2.24 -13.68 -3.46
C MET A 1 2.23 -12.34 -2.79
N ALA A 2 2.47 -12.26 -1.48
CA ALA A 2 2.48 -10.97 -0.78
C ALA A 2 3.54 -10.06 -1.42
N LEU A 3 3.12 -8.89 -1.91
CA LEU A 3 4.06 -7.87 -2.36
C LEU A 3 5.07 -7.58 -1.25
N THR A 4 6.34 -7.54 -1.60
CA THR A 4 7.36 -7.10 -0.66
C THR A 4 7.34 -5.58 -0.56
N GLY A 5 7.66 -5.01 0.60
CA GLY A 5 7.71 -3.54 0.78
C GLY A 5 8.61 -2.83 -0.25
N ILE A 6 9.58 -3.53 -0.82
CA ILE A 6 10.45 -3.02 -1.89
C ILE A 6 9.68 -2.83 -3.21
N GLN A 7 8.76 -3.74 -3.56
CA GLN A 7 7.94 -3.63 -4.78
C GLN A 7 6.94 -2.48 -4.65
N ILE A 8 6.35 -2.30 -3.47
CA ILE A 8 5.47 -1.18 -3.18
C ILE A 8 6.24 0.15 -3.27
N PHE A 9 7.45 0.20 -2.70
CA PHE A 9 8.31 1.39 -2.78
C PHE A 9 8.69 1.79 -4.21
N LYS A 10 8.79 0.83 -5.15
CA LYS A 10 9.02 1.13 -6.56
C LYS A 10 7.84 1.85 -7.23
N MET A 11 6.61 1.59 -6.78
CA MET A 11 5.39 2.19 -7.31
C MET A 11 5.04 3.53 -6.64
N LEU A 12 5.65 3.82 -5.49
CA LEU A 12 5.46 5.09 -4.80
C LEU A 12 6.29 6.21 -5.45
N PRO A 13 5.84 7.47 -5.35
CA PRO A 13 6.50 8.64 -5.98
C PRO A 13 7.85 9.02 -5.34
N LYS A 14 8.31 8.30 -4.30
CA LYS A 14 9.58 8.53 -3.56
C LYS A 14 9.78 9.98 -3.08
N THR A 15 8.69 10.74 -2.94
CA THR A 15 8.69 12.14 -2.53
C THR A 15 9.01 12.33 -1.04
N ASN A 16 8.87 11.29 -0.22
CA ASN A 16 9.06 11.34 1.24
C ASN A 16 8.33 12.53 1.90
N CYS A 17 7.10 12.79 1.48
CA CYS A 17 6.32 13.95 1.93
C CYS A 17 5.83 13.85 3.39
N GLN A 18 5.88 12.67 4.01
CA GLN A 18 5.42 12.42 5.40
C GLN A 18 3.94 12.70 5.69
N GLU A 19 3.16 13.11 4.68
CA GLU A 19 1.74 13.43 4.83
C GLU A 19 0.86 12.19 5.12
N CYS A 20 1.37 10.99 4.82
CA CYS A 20 0.77 9.73 5.25
C CYS A 20 1.07 9.35 6.71
N GLY A 21 1.74 10.22 7.47
CA GLY A 21 2.11 9.99 8.86
C GLY A 21 3.27 9.01 9.04
N HIS A 22 4.01 8.69 7.97
CA HIS A 22 5.18 7.83 8.01
C HIS A 22 6.43 8.61 7.59
N PRO A 23 7.58 8.38 8.25
CA PRO A 23 8.79 9.20 8.07
C PRO A 23 9.39 9.08 6.66
N THR A 24 9.11 7.99 5.93
CA THR A 24 9.60 7.73 4.58
C THR A 24 8.57 6.95 3.76
N CYS A 25 8.66 7.04 2.42
CA CYS A 25 7.85 6.20 1.53
C CYS A 25 8.13 4.69 1.71
N LEU A 26 9.35 4.33 2.14
CA LEU A 26 9.70 2.94 2.45
C LEU A 26 8.97 2.42 3.70
N ALA A 27 8.89 3.25 4.75
CA ALA A 27 8.14 2.91 5.95
C ALA A 27 6.65 2.72 5.62
N PHE A 28 6.08 3.60 4.79
CA PHE A 28 4.71 3.46 4.28
C PHE A 28 4.52 2.17 3.49
N ALA A 29 5.47 1.82 2.63
CA ALA A 29 5.46 0.59 1.86
C ALA A 29 5.48 -0.68 2.74
N MET A 30 6.28 -0.69 3.82
CA MET A 30 6.30 -1.82 4.76
C MET A 30 5.02 -1.91 5.60
N ALA A 31 4.45 -0.78 6.01
CA ALA A 31 3.18 -0.74 6.73
C ALA A 31 2.02 -1.24 5.85
N LEU A 32 2.01 -0.86 4.56
CA LEU A 32 1.07 -1.37 3.56
C LEU A 32 1.23 -2.87 3.33
N ALA A 33 2.46 -3.36 3.12
CA ALA A 33 2.73 -4.79 2.97
C ALA A 33 2.30 -5.62 4.19
N SER A 34 2.29 -4.99 5.38
CA SER A 34 1.86 -5.61 6.64
C SER A 34 0.35 -5.44 6.91
N GLY A 35 -0.41 -4.77 6.04
CA GLY A 35 -1.83 -4.46 6.26
C GLY A 35 -2.11 -3.46 7.40
N LYS A 36 -1.09 -2.69 7.82
CA LYS A 36 -1.16 -1.72 8.93
C LYS A 36 -1.40 -0.28 8.47
N ALA A 37 -1.39 -0.03 7.17
CA ALA A 37 -1.65 1.26 6.56
C ALA A 37 -2.53 1.10 5.33
N GLU A 38 -3.38 2.09 5.07
CA GLU A 38 -4.28 2.12 3.91
C GLU A 38 -3.77 3.07 2.83
N LEU A 39 -4.08 2.76 1.57
CA LEU A 39 -3.69 3.55 0.41
C LEU A 39 -4.34 4.94 0.37
N VAL A 40 -5.42 5.14 1.12
CA VAL A 40 -6.09 6.44 1.29
C VAL A 40 -5.24 7.45 2.05
N SER A 41 -4.29 6.99 2.88
CA SER A 41 -3.44 7.89 3.67
C SER A 41 -2.38 8.61 2.84
N CYS A 42 -2.13 8.20 1.59
CA CYS A 42 -1.16 8.86 0.72
C CYS A 42 -1.88 9.72 -0.35
N PRO A 43 -1.84 11.06 -0.25
CA PRO A 43 -2.49 11.94 -1.22
C PRO A 43 -1.76 12.01 -2.57
N TYR A 44 -0.47 11.66 -2.62
CA TYR A 44 0.36 11.73 -3.83
C TYR A 44 0.49 10.41 -4.59
N VAL A 45 -0.19 9.35 -4.14
CA VAL A 45 -0.16 8.09 -4.87
C VAL A 45 -1.10 8.20 -6.08
N SER A 46 -0.57 7.93 -7.27
CA SER A 46 -1.36 7.89 -8.50
C SER A 46 -2.43 6.80 -8.41
N ASP A 47 -3.58 7.02 -9.05
CA ASP A 47 -4.68 6.06 -9.05
C ASP A 47 -4.27 4.67 -9.59
N GLU A 48 -3.38 4.62 -10.59
CA GLU A 48 -2.79 3.36 -11.09
C GLU A 48 -2.00 2.60 -10.01
N ALA A 49 -1.20 3.30 -9.20
CA ALA A 49 -0.46 2.67 -8.11
C ALA A 49 -1.42 2.22 -7.00
N LYS A 50 -2.51 2.97 -6.75
CA LYS A 50 -3.58 2.57 -5.83
C LYS A 50 -4.25 1.27 -6.25
N GLU A 51 -4.64 1.13 -7.52
CA GLU A 51 -5.27 -0.10 -8.02
C GLU A 51 -4.32 -1.29 -7.93
N GLN A 52 -3.07 -1.15 -8.40
CA GLN A 52 -2.09 -2.25 -8.35
C GLN A 52 -1.78 -2.67 -6.92
N LEU A 53 -1.68 -1.72 -6.00
CA LEU A 53 -1.43 -2.00 -4.59
C LEU A 53 -2.66 -2.60 -3.90
N ALA A 54 -3.89 -2.19 -4.27
CA ALA A 54 -5.13 -2.74 -3.74
C ALA A 54 -5.36 -4.18 -4.22
N GLU A 55 -5.14 -4.46 -5.51
CA GLU A 55 -5.23 -5.81 -6.07
C GLU A 55 -4.20 -6.74 -5.44
N ALA A 56 -2.98 -6.25 -5.26
CA ALA A 56 -1.88 -7.10 -4.81
C ALA A 56 -1.76 -7.18 -3.27
N SER A 57 -2.43 -6.31 -2.52
CA SER A 57 -2.66 -6.45 -1.08
C SER A 57 -3.93 -7.23 -0.74
N ALA A 58 -4.82 -7.46 -1.72
CA ALA A 58 -6.02 -8.25 -1.50
C ALA A 58 -5.63 -9.66 -1.04
N PRO A 59 -6.17 -10.15 0.10
CA PRO A 59 -5.88 -11.50 0.56
C PRO A 59 -6.33 -12.51 -0.51
N PRO A 60 -5.53 -13.57 -0.76
CA PRO A 60 -5.84 -14.56 -1.80
C PRO A 60 -7.16 -15.32 -1.55
N VAL A 61 -7.70 -15.21 -0.33
CA VAL A 61 -9.01 -15.74 0.04
C VAL A 61 -9.85 -14.58 0.56
N ARG A 62 -10.89 -14.19 -0.18
CA ARG A 62 -11.86 -13.19 0.29
C ARG A 62 -12.73 -13.83 1.39
N PRO A 63 -12.95 -13.17 2.54
CA PRO A 63 -13.89 -13.69 3.53
C PRO A 63 -15.30 -13.67 2.95
N MET A 64 -15.86 -14.86 2.69
CA MET A 64 -17.28 -14.98 2.32
C MET A 64 -18.13 -14.80 3.58
N HIS A 65 -19.06 -13.85 3.54
CA HIS A 65 -20.11 -13.74 4.54
C HIS A 65 -21.25 -14.66 4.10
N ILE A 66 -21.48 -15.74 4.85
CA ILE A 66 -22.64 -16.62 4.66
C ILE A 66 -23.72 -16.13 5.62
N GLY A 67 -24.76 -15.53 5.06
CA GLY A 67 -25.96 -15.02 5.75
C GLY A 67 -27.07 -14.78 4.75
#